data_AF-A0AAE5IQ29-F1
#
_entry.id   AF-A0AAE5IQ29-F1
#
_cell.length_a   1.000
_cell.length_b   1.000
_cell.length_c   1.000
_cell.angle_alpha   90.00
_cell.angle_beta   90.00
_cell.angle_gamma   90.00
#
_symmetry.space_group_name_H-M   'P 1'
#
loop_
_entity.id
_entity.type
_entity.pdbx_description
1 polymer ?
#
loop_
_entity_poly.entity_id
_entity_poly.type
_entity_poly.pdbx_seq_one_letter_code
_entity_poly.pdbx_strand_id
1 'polypeptide(L)'
;MKKRYSYRAYPTAAQTLMLAKTFGCARVVFNDFRRPLRDVYETRGFVPDLDEVKSLVTAQAKHTPERHWLSEVSAVALQESARDAQAG
;
A
#
# COMPACT_ATOMS: atom_id res chain seq x y z
N MET A 1 4.58 -32.11 -1.05
CA MET A 1 3.22 -32.04 -0.45
C MET A 1 3.06 -30.69 0.25
N LYS A 2 2.28 -29.74 -0.28
CA LYS A 2 2.06 -28.44 0.37
C LYS A 2 1.01 -28.61 1.48
N LYS A 3 1.42 -28.52 2.74
CA LYS A 3 0.50 -28.50 3.88
C LYS A 3 0.01 -27.07 4.10
N ARG A 4 -1.30 -26.89 4.26
CA ARG A 4 -1.91 -25.62 4.65
C ARG A 4 -2.32 -25.72 6.11
N TYR A 5 -1.92 -24.73 6.90
CA TYR A 5 -2.32 -24.62 8.30
C TYR A 5 -3.19 -23.39 8.49
N SER A 6 -4.15 -23.47 9.40
CA SER A 6 -4.97 -22.35 9.83
C SER A 6 -4.75 -22.16 11.32
N TYR A 7 -4.44 -20.92 11.70
CA TYR A 7 -4.22 -20.54 13.09
C TYR A 7 -5.04 -19.29 13.39
N ARG A 8 -5.50 -19.19 14.64
CA ARG A 8 -6.16 -17.99 15.13
C ARG A 8 -5.12 -17.07 15.77
N ALA A 9 -5.07 -15.82 15.30
CA ALA A 9 -4.24 -14.79 15.93
C ALA A 9 -4.99 -14.16 17.11
N TYR A 10 -4.29 -13.92 18.21
CA TYR A 10 -4.79 -13.19 19.38
C TYR A 10 -3.87 -12.00 19.66
N PRO A 11 -3.98 -10.91 18.89
CA PRO A 11 -3.09 -9.77 19.03
C PRO A 11 -3.35 -9.04 20.36
N THR A 12 -2.30 -8.48 20.94
CA THR A 12 -2.43 -7.51 22.04
C THR A 12 -3.09 -6.22 21.57
N ALA A 13 -3.47 -5.34 22.49
CA ALA A 13 -4.03 -4.03 22.14
C ALA A 13 -3.07 -3.21 21.25
N ALA A 14 -1.77 -3.22 21.56
CA ALA A 14 -0.74 -2.54 20.76
C ALA A 14 -0.61 -3.14 19.35
N GLN A 15 -0.66 -4.48 19.23
CA GLN A 15 -0.61 -5.16 17.94
C GLN A 15 -1.85 -4.87 17.10
N THR A 16 -3.03 -4.83 17.73
CA THR A 16 -4.29 -4.48 17.04
C THR A 16 -4.23 -3.07 16.46
N LEU A 17 -3.72 -2.11 17.23
CA LEU A 17 -3.51 -0.74 16.75
C LEU A 17 -2.52 -0.70 15.58
N MET A 18 -1.40 -1.41 15.69
CA MET A 18 -0.39 -1.47 14.63
C MET A 18 -0.94 -2.10 13.34
N LEU A 19 -1.74 -3.15 13.45
CA LEU A 19 -2.42 -3.78 12.32
C LEU A 19 -3.42 -2.82 11.68
N ALA A 20 -4.25 -2.14 12.48
CA ALA A 20 -5.21 -1.15 11.98
C ALA A 20 -4.51 -0.02 11.21
N LYS A 21 -3.43 0.54 11.77
CA LYS A 21 -2.59 1.53 11.08
C LYS A 21 -2.03 0.97 9.77
N THR A 22 -1.43 -0.21 9.81
CA THR A 22 -0.80 -0.84 8.64
C THR A 22 -1.81 -1.06 7.51
N PHE A 23 -2.97 -1.65 7.80
CA PHE A 23 -4.00 -1.90 6.80
C PHE A 23 -4.65 -0.61 6.30
N GLY A 24 -4.83 0.40 7.17
CA GLY A 24 -5.33 1.72 6.78
C GLY A 24 -4.38 2.42 5.82
N CYS A 25 -3.08 2.46 6.14
CA CYS A 25 -2.05 3.04 5.28
C CYS A 25 -1.95 2.30 3.93
N ALA A 26 -1.93 0.97 3.95
CA ALA A 26 -1.94 0.17 2.73
C ALA A 26 -3.16 0.48 1.85
N ARG A 27 -4.37 0.57 2.45
CA ARG A 27 -5.60 0.89 1.69
C ARG A 27 -5.52 2.25 1.00
N VAL A 28 -4.99 3.27 1.67
CA VAL A 28 -4.83 4.61 1.08
C VAL A 28 -3.85 4.57 -0.08
N VAL A 29 -2.69 3.95 0.11
CA VAL A 29 -1.69 3.76 -0.95
C VAL A 29 -2.30 3.00 -2.14
N PHE A 30 -2.96 1.87 -1.92
CA PHE A 30 -3.64 1.12 -2.98
C PHE A 30 -4.60 1.99 -3.80
N ASN A 31 -5.42 2.79 -3.12
CA ASN A 31 -6.39 3.66 -3.78
C ASN A 31 -5.73 4.83 -4.55
N ASP A 32 -4.66 5.39 -3.99
CA ASP A 32 -3.87 6.46 -4.63
C ASP A 32 -3.25 5.98 -5.94
N PHE A 33 -2.87 4.70 -6.05
CA PHE A 33 -2.38 4.13 -7.31
C PHE A 33 -3.52 3.70 -8.22
N ARG A 34 -4.54 3.03 -7.71
CA ARG A 34 -5.60 2.47 -8.55
C ARG A 34 -6.41 3.53 -9.30
N ARG A 35 -6.62 4.73 -8.72
CA ARG A 35 -7.41 5.79 -9.37
C ARG A 35 -6.70 6.39 -10.59
N PRO A 36 -5.46 6.93 -10.48
CA PRO A 36 -4.74 7.46 -11.64
C PRO A 36 -4.40 6.38 -12.65
N LEU A 37 -4.06 5.15 -12.21
CA LEU A 37 -3.76 4.07 -13.15
C LEU A 37 -4.94 3.75 -14.06
N ARG A 38 -6.17 3.76 -13.55
CA ARG A 38 -7.38 3.59 -14.38
C ARG A 38 -7.50 4.74 -15.38
N ASP A 39 -7.38 5.98 -14.92
CA ASP A 39 -7.55 7.16 -15.77
C ASP A 39 -6.44 7.23 -16.87
N VAL A 40 -5.21 6.83 -16.54
CA VAL A 40 -4.08 6.73 -17.49
C VAL A 40 -4.28 5.57 -18.47
N TYR A 41 -4.75 4.41 -18.00
CA TYR A 41 -5.06 3.29 -18.89
C TYR A 41 -6.17 3.64 -19.88
N GLU A 42 -7.24 4.30 -19.42
CA GLU A 42 -8.35 4.76 -20.27
C GLU A 42 -7.91 5.80 -21.32
N THR A 43 -6.89 6.62 -21.01
CA THR A 43 -6.42 7.69 -21.91
C THR A 43 -5.23 7.28 -22.81
N ARG A 44 -4.34 6.40 -22.34
CA ARG A 44 -3.08 6.04 -23.02
C ARG A 44 -2.95 4.55 -23.40
N GLY A 45 -3.80 3.69 -22.86
CA GLY A 45 -3.78 2.24 -23.13
C GLY A 45 -2.68 1.45 -22.43
N PHE A 46 -1.85 2.07 -21.56
CA PHE A 46 -0.83 1.37 -20.78
C PHE A 46 -0.70 1.93 -19.36
N VAL A 47 -0.14 1.11 -18.46
CA VAL A 47 0.04 1.40 -17.04
C VAL A 47 1.45 1.99 -16.80
N PRO A 48 1.59 3.12 -16.07
CA PRO A 48 2.88 3.68 -15.63
C PRO A 48 3.79 2.68 -14.92
N ASP A 49 5.11 2.92 -15.01
CA ASP A 49 6.15 2.04 -14.47
C ASP A 49 6.20 2.04 -12.93
N LEU A 50 6.61 0.90 -12.36
CA LEU A 50 6.72 0.63 -10.92
C LEU A 50 7.64 1.61 -10.18
N ASP A 51 8.61 2.19 -10.88
CA ASP A 51 9.58 3.11 -10.29
C ASP A 51 9.01 4.52 -10.09
N GLU A 52 8.08 4.98 -10.93
CA GLU A 52 7.28 6.19 -10.66
C GLU A 52 6.42 5.99 -9.39
N VAL A 53 5.88 4.78 -9.23
CA VAL A 53 5.06 4.40 -8.07
C VAL A 53 5.86 4.42 -6.76
N LYS A 54 7.08 3.87 -6.76
CA LYS A 54 7.97 3.93 -5.59
C LYS A 54 8.33 5.36 -5.23
N SER A 55 8.60 6.20 -6.22
CA SER A 55 8.93 7.62 -6.02
C SER A 55 7.78 8.38 -5.38
N LEU A 56 6.55 8.18 -5.86
CA LEU A 56 5.35 8.82 -5.29
C LEU A 56 5.10 8.44 -3.82
N VAL A 57 5.17 7.14 -3.47
CA VAL A 57 4.99 6.68 -2.07
C VAL A 57 6.11 7.19 -1.16
N THR A 58 7.35 7.10 -1.62
CA THR A 58 8.52 7.29 -0.77
C THR A 58 8.93 8.76 -0.69
N ALA A 59 8.94 9.48 -1.81
CA ALA A 59 9.47 10.83 -1.90
C ALA A 59 8.44 11.94 -1.62
N GLN A 60 7.14 11.71 -1.90
CA GLN A 60 6.14 12.78 -1.81
C GLN A 60 5.13 12.53 -0.70
N ALA A 61 4.58 11.32 -0.58
CA ALA A 61 3.53 11.06 0.39
C ALA A 61 4.04 11.10 1.84
N LYS A 62 5.18 10.50 2.17
CA LYS A 62 5.68 10.47 3.57
C LYS A 62 6.24 11.79 4.09
N HIS A 63 6.59 12.72 3.20
CA HIS A 63 7.27 13.96 3.56
C HIS A 63 6.33 15.17 3.69
N THR A 64 5.03 14.99 3.42
CA THR A 64 4.02 16.03 3.62
C THR A 64 3.40 15.94 5.03
N PRO A 65 3.13 17.06 5.70
CA PRO A 65 2.48 17.06 7.02
C PRO A 65 1.16 16.29 7.04
N GLU A 66 0.40 16.34 5.95
CA GLU A 66 -0.92 15.69 5.81
C GLU A 66 -0.83 14.16 5.73
N ARG A 67 0.34 13.63 5.39
CA ARG A 67 0.56 12.20 5.12
C ARG A 67 1.75 11.60 5.88
N HIS A 68 2.31 12.34 6.85
CA HIS A 68 3.38 11.86 7.72
C HIS A 68 3.03 10.54 8.43
N TRP A 69 1.75 10.29 8.71
CA TRP A 69 1.26 9.06 9.34
C TRP A 69 1.56 7.79 8.51
N LEU A 70 1.85 7.91 7.21
CA LEU A 70 2.35 6.81 6.38
C LEU A 70 3.77 6.35 6.77
N SER A 71 4.54 7.16 7.49
CA SER A 71 5.85 6.76 8.03
C SER A 71 5.73 5.97 9.33
N GLU A 72 4.54 5.86 9.93
CA GLU A 72 4.33 5.11 11.18
C GLU A 72 4.27 3.60 10.98
N VAL A 73 4.26 3.13 9.72
CA VAL A 73 4.14 1.71 9.35
C VAL A 73 5.29 1.27 8.46
N SER A 74 5.45 -0.05 8.31
CA SER A 74 6.49 -0.63 7.47
C SER A 74 6.39 -0.12 6.03
N ALA A 75 7.51 0.39 5.50
CA ALA A 75 7.62 0.79 4.10
C ALA A 75 7.33 -0.38 3.14
N VAL A 76 7.67 -1.61 3.54
CA VAL A 76 7.42 -2.82 2.74
C VAL A 76 5.93 -3.01 2.51
N ALA A 77 5.09 -2.85 3.55
CA ALA A 77 3.64 -3.02 3.42
C ALA A 77 3.02 -2.02 2.42
N LEU A 78 3.56 -0.79 2.37
CA LEU A 78 3.11 0.23 1.42
C LEU A 78 3.57 -0.08 -0.01
N GLN A 79 4.83 -0.51 -0.16
CA GLN A 79 5.38 -0.89 -1.47
C GLN A 79 4.65 -2.09 -2.06
N GLU A 80 4.38 -3.13 -1.27
CA GLU A 80 3.60 -4.28 -1.75
C GLU A 80 2.16 -3.87 -2.09
N SER A 81 1.52 -3.04 -1.26
CA SER A 81 0.18 -2.55 -1.56
C SER A 81 0.10 -1.75 -2.86
N ALA A 82 1.16 -1.02 -3.22
CA ALA A 82 1.23 -0.30 -4.48
C ALA A 82 1.43 -1.25 -5.67
N ARG A 83 2.21 -2.33 -5.50
CA ARG A 83 2.35 -3.40 -6.51
C ARG A 83 1.03 -4.14 -6.73
N ASP A 84 0.34 -4.49 -5.66
CA ASP A 84 -0.96 -5.16 -5.73
C ASP A 84 -1.99 -4.30 -6.50
N ALA A 85 -1.91 -2.97 -6.39
CA ALA A 85 -2.77 -2.05 -7.14
C ALA A 85 -2.51 -2.05 -8.66
N GLN A 86 -1.30 -2.42 -9.10
CA GLN A 86 -0.94 -2.55 -10.52
C GLN A 86 -1.29 -3.93 -11.09
N ALA A 87 -1.24 -4.99 -10.27
CA ALA A 87 -1.38 -6.36 -10.72
C ALA A 87 -2.82 -6.84 -10.96
N GLY A 88 -3.84 -6.06 -10.56
CA GLY A 88 -5.26 -6.45 -10.64
C GLY A 88 -6.17 -5.43 -11.29
#